data_AF-A0A939A7Q1-F1
#
_entry.id   AF-A0A939A7Q1-F1
#
_cell.length_a   1.000
_cell.length_b   1.000
_cell.length_c   1.000
_cell.angle_alpha   90.00
_cell.angle_beta   90.00
_cell.angle_gamma   90.00
#
_symmetry.space_group_name_H-M   'P 1'
#
loop_
_entity.id
_entity.type
_entity.pdbx_description
1 polymer ?
#
loop_
_entity_poly.entity_id
_entity_poly.type
_entity_poly.pdbx_seq_one_letter_code
_entity_poly.pdbx_strand_id
1 'polypeptide(L)'
;AATATEPGPPAVAAAPPPDPPADPCAGFDRAVAGTAGDAVAPFLALRRAPDETAGKIAELPDGTRVRVLGGHGRWRRVAVCRGAVGWVHGRWLAPAGGGP
;
A
#
# COMPACT_ATOMS: atom_id res chain seq x y z
N ALA A 1 -2.52 51.30 15.00
CA ALA A 1 -3.39 50.20 15.47
C ALA A 1 -3.44 49.16 14.37
N ALA A 2 -2.85 47.98 14.60
CA ALA A 2 -2.71 46.93 13.59
C ALA A 2 -3.94 46.00 13.64
N THR A 3 -4.66 45.96 12.53
CA THR A 3 -5.74 45.03 12.21
C THR A 3 -5.20 43.68 11.73
N ALA A 4 -6.04 42.65 11.89
CA ALA A 4 -6.05 41.34 11.21
C ALA A 4 -5.25 40.18 11.84
N THR A 5 -6.03 39.29 12.50
CA THR A 5 -6.08 37.84 12.30
C THR A 5 -4.79 37.12 11.88
N GLU A 6 -4.26 36.38 12.86
CA GLU A 6 -3.66 35.02 12.82
C GLU A 6 -2.86 34.55 11.57
N PRO A 7 -1.62 34.08 11.76
CA PRO A 7 -0.81 33.53 10.68
C PRO A 7 -1.31 32.14 10.25
N GLY A 8 -1.86 32.03 9.05
CA GLY A 8 -2.09 30.75 8.40
C GLY A 8 -1.23 30.57 7.14
N PRO A 9 -0.11 29.86 7.23
CA PRO A 9 0.32 28.94 6.17
C PRO A 9 0.05 27.48 6.57
N PRO A 10 -0.25 26.60 5.59
CA PRO A 10 -0.92 25.31 5.77
C PRO A 10 0.04 24.20 6.24
N ALA A 11 -0.52 23.07 6.66
CA ALA A 11 0.14 21.76 6.76
C ALA A 11 0.97 21.47 8.03
N VAL A 12 0.30 21.02 9.10
CA VAL A 12 0.90 20.10 10.09
C VAL A 12 -0.16 19.16 10.68
N ALA A 13 -0.44 18.08 9.96
CA ALA A 13 -1.01 16.87 10.57
C ALA A 13 -0.09 15.68 10.26
N ALA A 14 1.20 15.81 10.63
CA ALA A 14 2.13 14.69 10.69
C ALA A 14 3.43 15.09 11.42
N ALA A 15 3.56 14.77 12.71
CA ALA A 15 4.81 14.43 13.45
C ALA A 15 4.59 14.55 14.99
N PRO A 16 5.28 13.80 15.89
CA PRO A 16 6.64 13.23 15.77
C PRO A 16 6.82 11.73 16.15
N PRO A 17 8.01 11.11 15.91
CA PRO A 17 8.25 9.66 15.90
C PRO A 17 8.77 9.08 17.23
N PRO A 18 8.54 7.78 17.51
CA PRO A 18 9.54 6.97 18.21
C PRO A 18 9.71 5.57 17.59
N ASP A 19 10.98 5.12 17.59
CA ASP A 19 11.53 3.83 17.14
C ASP A 19 11.53 3.61 15.61
N PRO A 20 12.70 3.54 14.94
CA PRO A 20 12.74 2.88 13.63
C PRO A 20 12.20 1.47 13.87
N PRO A 21 11.05 1.07 13.30
CA PRO A 21 10.67 -0.32 13.41
C PRO A 21 11.80 -1.08 12.73
N ALA A 22 12.44 -2.00 13.46
CA ALA A 22 13.51 -2.85 12.94
C ALA A 22 13.10 -3.56 11.63
N ASP A 23 11.81 -3.57 11.32
CA ASP A 23 11.29 -3.69 9.96
C ASP A 23 10.21 -2.62 9.69
N PRO A 24 10.40 -1.66 8.76
CA PRO A 24 9.30 -0.81 8.28
C PRO A 24 8.13 -1.62 7.72
N CYS A 25 8.34 -2.92 7.50
CA CYS A 25 7.38 -3.88 7.00
C CYS A 25 6.78 -4.80 8.09
N ALA A 26 7.07 -4.62 9.38
CA ALA A 26 6.60 -5.52 10.46
C ALA A 26 5.06 -5.62 10.54
N GLY A 27 4.34 -4.53 10.26
CA GLY A 27 2.87 -4.50 10.29
C GLY A 27 2.18 -4.99 9.02
N PHE A 28 2.92 -5.58 8.07
CA PHE A 28 2.41 -5.96 6.76
C PHE A 28 2.19 -7.47 6.72
N ASP A 29 1.06 -7.90 7.30
CA ASP A 29 0.63 -9.30 7.45
C ASP A 29 0.21 -9.98 6.14
N ARG A 30 -0.02 -9.19 5.08
CA ARG A 30 -0.32 -9.71 3.75
C ARG A 30 0.92 -9.57 2.88
N ALA A 31 1.06 -10.48 1.93
CA ALA A 31 2.06 -10.37 0.87
C ALA A 31 1.41 -10.68 -0.48
N VAL A 32 1.98 -10.13 -1.54
CA VAL A 32 1.63 -10.54 -2.89
C VAL A 32 2.11 -11.97 -3.09
N ALA A 33 1.21 -12.85 -3.53
CA ALA A 33 1.57 -14.21 -3.89
C ALA A 33 0.65 -14.73 -4.99
N GLY A 34 1.13 -15.77 -5.69
CA GLY A 34 0.46 -16.37 -6.83
C GLY A 34 0.79 -15.70 -8.17
N THR A 35 1.38 -14.51 -8.18
CA THR A 35 1.78 -13.83 -9.43
C THR A 35 3.02 -14.45 -10.05
N ALA A 36 3.93 -15.04 -9.28
CA ALA A 36 5.12 -15.70 -9.82
C ALA A 36 4.80 -16.87 -10.78
N GLY A 37 3.57 -17.41 -10.76
CA GLY A 37 3.11 -18.43 -11.71
C GLY A 37 2.72 -17.88 -13.08
N ASP A 38 2.60 -16.56 -13.23
CA ASP A 38 2.22 -15.92 -14.49
C ASP A 38 3.45 -15.63 -15.36
N ALA A 39 3.58 -16.32 -16.49
CA ALA A 39 4.69 -16.13 -17.44
C ALA A 39 4.68 -14.76 -18.13
N VAL A 40 3.54 -14.06 -18.13
CA VAL A 40 3.36 -12.75 -18.78
C VAL A 40 3.51 -11.59 -17.80
N ALA A 41 3.08 -11.76 -16.54
CA ALA A 41 3.10 -10.69 -15.54
C ALA A 41 3.37 -11.29 -14.16
N PRO A 42 4.65 -11.56 -13.82
CA PRO A 42 5.02 -12.20 -12.55
C PRO A 42 4.79 -11.32 -11.31
N PHE A 43 4.07 -10.22 -11.45
CA PHE A 43 3.89 -9.16 -10.47
C PHE A 43 2.43 -8.70 -10.40
N LEU A 44 2.02 -8.27 -9.21
CA LEU A 44 0.74 -7.65 -8.97
C LEU A 44 0.84 -6.15 -9.24
N ALA A 45 0.08 -5.68 -10.22
CA ALA A 45 -0.01 -4.25 -10.47
C ALA A 45 -0.79 -3.54 -9.35
N LEU A 46 -0.13 -2.61 -8.64
CA LEU A 46 -0.79 -1.60 -7.83
C LEU A 46 -1.51 -0.62 -8.76
N ARG A 47 -2.79 -0.37 -8.53
CA ARG A 47 -3.57 0.56 -9.35
C ARG A 47 -4.05 1.75 -8.55
N ARG A 48 -4.29 2.88 -9.25
CA ARG A 48 -4.85 4.10 -8.64
C ARG A 48 -6.29 3.96 -8.20
N ALA A 49 -7.04 3.12 -8.87
CA ALA A 49 -8.46 2.89 -8.62
C ALA A 49 -8.77 1.38 -8.65
N PRO A 50 -9.89 0.95 -8.03
CA PRO A 50 -10.36 -0.44 -8.07
C PRO A 50 -10.95 -0.80 -9.44
N ASP A 51 -10.18 -0.60 -10.51
CA ASP A 51 -10.59 -0.79 -11.89
C ASP A 51 -9.50 -1.54 -12.67
N GLU A 52 -9.91 -2.45 -13.55
CA GLU A 52 -8.98 -3.24 -14.39
C GLU A 52 -8.34 -2.40 -15.50
N THR A 53 -8.96 -1.27 -15.86
CA THR A 53 -8.46 -0.29 -16.83
C THR A 53 -7.68 0.84 -16.17
N ALA A 54 -7.70 0.97 -14.84
CA ALA A 54 -6.98 2.03 -14.15
C ALA A 54 -5.47 1.88 -14.31
N GLY A 55 -4.78 3.01 -14.47
CA GLY A 55 -3.33 3.06 -14.57
C GLY A 55 -2.63 2.39 -13.39
N LYS A 56 -1.59 1.62 -13.70
CA LYS A 56 -0.71 1.01 -12.70
C LYS A 56 0.17 2.10 -12.08
N ILE A 57 0.22 2.15 -10.75
CA ILE A 57 1.12 3.01 -9.97
C ILE A 57 2.49 2.35 -9.86
N ALA A 58 2.48 1.05 -9.55
CA ALA A 58 3.67 0.28 -9.23
C ALA A 58 3.41 -1.20 -9.52
N GLU A 59 4.48 -1.95 -9.67
CA GLU A 59 4.45 -3.40 -9.86
C GLU A 59 5.00 -4.03 -8.59
N LEU A 60 4.19 -4.85 -7.94
CA LEU A 60 4.57 -5.57 -6.74
C LEU A 60 4.94 -6.99 -7.14
N PRO A 61 6.22 -7.37 -7.14
CA PRO A 61 6.59 -8.78 -7.29
C PRO A 61 6.00 -9.62 -6.16
N ASP A 62 5.98 -10.93 -6.35
CA ASP A 62 5.63 -11.85 -5.27
C ASP A 62 6.56 -11.66 -4.05
N GLY A 63 6.06 -11.98 -2.86
CA GLY A 63 6.76 -11.71 -1.60
C GLY A 63 6.70 -10.24 -1.16
N THR A 64 6.17 -9.33 -1.98
CA THR A 64 6.00 -7.93 -1.56
C THR A 64 5.01 -7.84 -0.41
N ARG A 65 5.50 -7.45 0.77
CA ARG A 65 4.68 -7.24 1.95
C ARG A 65 3.77 -6.02 1.79
N VAL A 66 2.48 -6.25 2.00
CA VAL A 66 1.40 -5.28 1.90
C VAL A 66 0.49 -5.35 3.13
N ARG A 67 -0.18 -4.23 3.44
CA ARG A 67 -1.15 -4.13 4.52
C ARG A 67 -2.46 -3.69 3.92
N VAL A 68 -3.52 -4.47 4.12
CA VAL A 68 -4.85 -4.08 3.67
C VAL A 68 -5.35 -2.95 4.56
N LEU A 69 -5.60 -1.79 3.95
CA LEU A 69 -6.23 -0.64 4.60
C LEU A 69 -7.75 -0.68 4.47
N GLY A 70 -8.26 -1.31 3.42
CA GLY A 70 -9.69 -1.42 3.16
C GLY A 70 -9.99 -2.26 1.92
N GLY A 71 -11.27 -2.42 1.60
CA GLY A 71 -11.70 -3.19 0.43
C GLY A 71 -12.91 -2.58 -0.24
N HIS A 72 -12.99 -2.76 -1.56
CA HIS A 72 -14.11 -2.36 -2.40
C HIS A 72 -14.42 -3.47 -3.40
N GLY A 73 -15.42 -4.30 -3.07
CA GLY A 73 -15.76 -5.49 -3.86
C GLY A 73 -14.60 -6.47 -3.94
N ARG A 74 -14.11 -6.72 -5.17
CA ARG A 74 -12.96 -7.61 -5.46
C ARG A 74 -11.59 -6.94 -5.24
N TRP A 75 -11.58 -5.63 -5.07
CA TRP A 75 -10.37 -4.85 -4.89
C TRP A 75 -10.09 -4.60 -3.42
N ARG A 76 -8.81 -4.63 -3.07
CA ARG A 76 -8.30 -4.37 -1.72
C ARG A 76 -7.39 -3.17 -1.84
N ARG A 77 -7.71 -2.12 -1.08
CA ARG A 77 -6.79 -0.99 -0.91
C ARG A 77 -5.69 -1.47 0.04
N VAL A 78 -4.47 -1.51 -0.45
CA VAL A 78 -3.31 -1.93 0.31
C VAL A 78 -2.26 -0.83 0.37
N ALA A 79 -1.58 -0.74 1.49
CA ALA A 79 -0.32 -0.04 1.63
C ALA A 79 0.82 -1.03 1.44
N VAL A 80 1.86 -0.62 0.73
CA VAL A 80 3.10 -1.35 0.53
C VAL A 80 4.14 -0.78 1.48
N CYS A 81 4.97 -1.63 2.07
CA CYS A 81 6.03 -1.19 2.97
C CYS A 81 6.99 -0.17 2.31
N ARG A 82 7.14 -0.25 0.98
CA ARG A 82 7.88 0.70 0.15
C ARG A 82 7.30 2.13 0.14
N GLY A 83 6.21 2.39 0.88
CA GLY A 83 5.53 3.69 0.98
C GLY A 83 4.44 3.92 -0.07
N ALA A 84 4.22 2.97 -0.99
CA ALA A 84 3.18 3.09 -2.01
C ALA A 84 1.82 2.65 -1.46
N VAL A 85 0.74 3.35 -1.80
CA VAL A 85 -0.63 2.96 -1.45
C VAL A 85 -1.46 2.90 -2.73
N GLY A 86 -2.25 1.85 -2.88
CA GLY A 86 -3.14 1.72 -4.02
C GLY A 86 -4.09 0.53 -3.90
N TRP A 87 -4.69 0.17 -5.02
CA TRP A 87 -5.66 -0.90 -5.12
C TRP A 87 -5.06 -2.10 -5.82
N VAL A 88 -5.28 -3.27 -5.25
CA VAL A 88 -4.87 -4.55 -5.83
C VAL A 88 -6.02 -5.54 -5.78
N HIS A 89 -5.98 -6.56 -6.63
CA HIS A 89 -6.96 -7.63 -6.57
C HIS A 89 -6.73 -8.49 -5.32
N GLY A 90 -7.77 -8.66 -4.49
CA GLY A 90 -7.65 -9.43 -3.25
C GLY A 90 -7.27 -10.91 -3.46
N ARG A 91 -7.51 -11.43 -4.66
CA ARG A 91 -7.13 -12.79 -5.10
C ARG A 91 -5.63 -13.06 -5.02
N TRP A 92 -4.79 -12.04 -5.18
CA TRP A 92 -3.34 -12.15 -5.22
C TRP A 92 -2.67 -11.83 -3.87
N LEU A 93 -3.46 -11.72 -2.80
CA LEU A 93 -2.96 -11.41 -1.46
C LEU A 93 -2.96 -12.66 -0.58
N ALA A 94 -1.78 -13.16 -0.27
CA ALA A 94 -1.56 -14.26 0.67
C ALA A 94 -1.16 -13.75 2.07
N PRO A 95 -1.32 -14.56 3.13
CA PRO A 95 -0.70 -14.27 4.41
C PRO A 95 0.82 -14.27 4.26
N ALA A 96 1.49 -13.23 4.76
CA ALA A 96 2.95 -13.10 4.72
C ALA A 96 3.68 -14.16 5.57
N GLY A 97 2.95 -14.90 6.42
CA GLY A 97 3.47 -15.95 7.30
C GLY A 97 3.20 -17.40 6.85
N GLY A 98 2.78 -17.63 5.60
CA GLY A 98 2.45 -18.97 5.12
C GLY A 98 3.64 -19.73 4.55
N GLY A 99 4.53 -20.24 5.42
CA GLY A 99 5.40 -21.37 5.08
C GLY A 99 4.65 -22.70 5.28
N PRO A 100 4.95 -23.76 4.52
CA PRO A 100 4.76 -25.14 4.99
C PRO A 100 5.82 -25.53 6.04
#